data_AF-A0A6M0RDV6-F1
#
_entry.id   AF-A0A6M0RDV6-F1
#
_cell.length_a   1.000
_cell.length_b   1.000
_cell.length_c   1.000
_cell.angle_alpha   90.00
_cell.angle_beta   90.00
_cell.angle_gamma   90.00
#
_symmetry.space_group_name_H-M   'P 1'
#
loop_
_entity.id
_entity.type
_entity.pdbx_description
1 polymer ?
#
loop_
_entity_poly.entity_id
_entity_poly.type
_entity_poly.pdbx_seq_one_letter_code
_entity_poly.pdbx_strand_id
1 'polypeptide(L)'
;MHNSIAAGESLLITLGIAPEQLKAIKSHWKRTHFRAVVNWLTKYQPPTEASNLENLKGYLEAFNHLCQAEEWVKANQIRSLQYYSSPEDEGLSLSLRLGRWGYHQEKVVLYEKLLGKVDKVLDSIYRNELGNAYYNLGQYSHAIEYHTKQVKLAGSNSKLKGSALLGLGNVYFAIGNQTESLKQNVTDVGRIKPLV
;
A
#
# COMPACT_ATOMS: atom_id res chain seq x y z
N MET A 1 -7.14 -16.50 21.24
CA MET A 1 -6.33 -17.48 20.49
C MET A 1 -6.71 -17.38 19.02
N HIS A 2 -5.77 -16.95 18.18
CA HIS A 2 -6.03 -16.48 16.82
C HIS A 2 -6.41 -17.61 15.86
N ASN A 3 -7.54 -17.42 15.20
CA ASN A 3 -8.12 -18.28 14.16
C ASN A 3 -7.38 -18.09 12.80
N SER A 4 -6.04 -18.03 12.82
CA SER A 4 -5.23 -17.60 11.66
C SER A 4 -5.26 -18.58 10.49
N ILE A 5 -5.37 -19.89 10.76
CA ILE A 5 -5.42 -20.93 9.73
C ILE A 5 -6.74 -20.86 8.94
N ALA A 6 -7.87 -20.71 9.63
CA ALA A 6 -9.18 -20.56 8.98
C ALA A 6 -9.29 -19.29 8.12
N ALA A 7 -8.62 -18.20 8.55
CA ALA A 7 -8.51 -16.98 7.76
C ALA A 7 -7.68 -17.19 6.48
N GLY A 8 -6.55 -17.92 6.59
CA GLY A 8 -5.71 -18.27 5.47
C GLY A 8 -6.41 -19.14 4.42
N GLU A 9 -7.15 -20.16 4.85
CA GLU A 9 -7.91 -21.05 3.96
C GLU A 9 -9.04 -20.31 3.24
N SER A 10 -9.79 -19.47 3.95
CA SER A 10 -10.82 -18.60 3.35
C SER A 10 -10.24 -17.66 2.29
N LEU A 11 -9.03 -17.15 2.53
CA LEU A 11 -8.34 -16.32 1.56
C LEU A 11 -7.92 -17.10 0.31
N LEU A 12 -7.43 -18.34 0.45
CA LEU A 12 -7.11 -19.19 -0.69
C LEU A 12 -8.33 -19.43 -1.58
N ILE A 13 -9.50 -19.67 -0.99
CA ILE A 13 -10.77 -19.80 -1.72
C ILE A 13 -11.09 -18.51 -2.48
N THR A 14 -10.99 -17.35 -1.81
CA THR A 14 -11.22 -16.03 -2.43
C THR A 14 -10.29 -15.76 -3.61
N LEU A 15 -9.03 -16.21 -3.53
CA LEU A 15 -8.04 -16.09 -4.60
C LEU A 15 -8.21 -17.15 -5.70
N GLY A 16 -9.11 -18.10 -5.54
CA GLY A 16 -9.28 -19.25 -6.44
C GLY A 16 -8.05 -20.16 -6.48
N ILE A 17 -7.33 -20.29 -5.35
CA ILE A 17 -6.13 -21.11 -5.23
C ILE A 17 -6.49 -22.40 -4.49
N ALA A 18 -6.56 -23.51 -5.22
CA ALA A 18 -6.76 -24.84 -4.67
C ALA A 18 -5.40 -25.55 -4.47
N PRO A 19 -4.94 -25.79 -3.22
CA PRO A 19 -3.65 -26.43 -2.94
C PRO A 19 -3.46 -27.79 -3.65
N GLU A 20 -4.52 -28.59 -3.73
CA GLU A 20 -4.56 -29.91 -4.37
C GLU A 20 -4.37 -29.83 -5.89
N GLN A 21 -4.76 -28.71 -6.51
CA GLN A 21 -4.65 -28.50 -7.96
C GLN A 21 -3.30 -27.95 -8.39
N LEU A 22 -2.44 -27.50 -7.45
CA LEU A 22 -1.16 -26.87 -7.81
C LEU A 22 -0.23 -27.78 -8.62
N LYS A 23 -0.31 -29.11 -8.42
CA LYS A 23 0.48 -30.07 -9.20
C LYS A 23 0.16 -30.03 -10.70
N ALA A 24 -1.04 -29.60 -11.07
CA ALA A 24 -1.48 -29.48 -12.47
C ALA A 24 -0.92 -28.24 -13.18
N ILE A 25 -0.41 -27.23 -12.45
CA ILE A 25 0.18 -26.03 -13.05
C ILE A 25 1.43 -26.42 -13.83
N LYS A 26 1.42 -26.33 -15.17
CA LYS A 26 2.53 -26.77 -16.03
C LYS A 26 3.84 -26.03 -15.76
N SER A 27 3.78 -24.71 -15.57
CA SER A 27 4.97 -23.90 -15.28
C SER A 27 5.53 -24.22 -13.89
N HIS A 28 6.75 -24.75 -13.84
CA HIS A 28 7.45 -25.00 -12.58
C HIS A 28 7.61 -23.73 -11.75
N TRP A 29 8.00 -22.63 -12.40
CA TRP A 29 8.13 -21.31 -11.78
C TRP A 29 6.85 -20.87 -11.08
N LYS A 30 5.73 -20.81 -11.81
CA LYS A 30 4.43 -20.44 -11.23
C LYS A 30 4.03 -21.40 -10.12
N ARG A 31 4.20 -22.71 -10.32
CA ARG A 31 3.88 -23.71 -9.30
C ARG A 31 4.64 -23.47 -7.99
N THR A 32 5.92 -23.12 -8.05
CA THR A 32 6.73 -22.81 -6.86
C THR A 32 6.19 -21.59 -6.13
N HIS A 33 5.85 -20.51 -6.84
CA HIS A 33 5.26 -19.33 -6.22
C HIS A 33 3.90 -19.61 -5.58
N PHE A 34 3.00 -20.33 -6.26
CA PHE A 34 1.71 -20.68 -5.67
C PHE A 34 1.84 -21.57 -4.44
N ARG A 35 2.82 -22.47 -4.38
CA ARG A 35 3.12 -23.24 -3.17
C ARG A 35 3.58 -22.34 -2.03
N ALA A 36 4.43 -21.35 -2.33
CA ALA A 36 4.86 -20.37 -1.34
C ALA A 36 3.67 -19.53 -0.83
N VAL A 37 2.77 -19.08 -1.72
CA VAL A 37 1.53 -18.39 -1.34
C VAL A 37 0.71 -19.23 -0.36
N VAL A 38 0.46 -20.50 -0.67
CA VAL A 38 -0.27 -21.41 0.24
C VAL A 38 0.42 -21.50 1.60
N ASN A 39 1.73 -21.72 1.62
CA ASN A 39 2.48 -21.84 2.87
C ASN A 39 2.42 -20.55 3.71
N TRP A 40 2.63 -19.38 3.10
CA TRP A 40 2.60 -18.10 3.79
C TRP A 40 1.21 -17.75 4.35
N LEU A 41 0.15 -18.14 3.66
CA LEU A 41 -1.22 -17.84 4.09
C LEU A 41 -1.73 -18.81 5.16
N THR A 42 -1.30 -20.08 5.16
CA THR A 42 -1.89 -21.10 6.05
C THR A 42 -0.97 -21.60 7.15
N LYS A 43 0.36 -21.49 7.00
CA LYS A 43 1.32 -22.06 7.96
C LYS A 43 2.03 -21.02 8.79
N TYR A 44 2.26 -19.83 8.24
CA TYR A 44 2.94 -18.78 8.98
C TYR A 44 2.05 -18.27 10.11
N GLN A 45 2.59 -18.27 11.32
CA GLN A 45 1.94 -17.73 12.51
C GLN A 45 2.87 -16.69 13.13
N PRO A 46 2.43 -15.43 13.22
CA PRO A 46 3.24 -14.39 13.84
C PRO A 46 3.40 -14.69 15.35
N PRO A 47 4.52 -14.27 15.96
CA PRO A 47 4.71 -14.33 17.41
C PRO A 47 3.61 -13.58 18.19
N THR A 48 3.35 -13.98 19.44
CA THR A 48 2.29 -13.39 20.29
C THR A 48 2.43 -11.87 20.48
N GLU A 49 3.66 -11.35 20.50
CA GLU A 49 3.97 -9.92 20.66
C GLU A 49 4.55 -9.32 19.37
N ALA A 50 4.11 -9.85 18.22
CA ALA A 50 4.54 -9.37 16.92
C ALA A 50 4.12 -7.92 16.66
N SER A 51 4.98 -7.18 15.96
CA SER A 51 4.62 -5.87 15.42
C SER A 51 3.48 -5.98 14.41
N ASN A 52 2.78 -4.87 14.15
CA ASN A 52 1.73 -4.81 13.14
C ASN A 52 2.21 -5.30 11.77
N LEU A 53 3.46 -5.00 11.39
CA LEU A 53 4.03 -5.46 10.12
C LEU A 53 4.30 -6.97 10.11
N GLU A 54 4.83 -7.51 11.21
CA GLU A 54 5.11 -8.95 11.32
C GLU A 54 3.81 -9.79 11.34
N ASN A 55 2.73 -9.22 11.89
CA ASN A 55 1.37 -9.76 11.79
C ASN A 55 0.84 -9.80 10.35
N LEU A 56 1.30 -8.89 9.48
CA LEU A 56 0.89 -8.83 8.08
C LEU A 56 1.82 -9.60 7.12
N LYS A 57 2.94 -10.11 7.61
CA LYS A 57 4.00 -10.70 6.78
C LYS A 57 3.51 -11.79 5.84
N GLY A 58 2.68 -12.72 6.32
CA GLY A 58 2.12 -13.78 5.48
C GLY A 58 1.37 -13.24 4.26
N TYR A 59 0.62 -12.14 4.42
CA TYR A 59 -0.10 -11.50 3.31
C TYR A 59 0.85 -10.75 2.36
N LEU A 60 1.86 -10.05 2.90
CA LEU A 60 2.84 -9.31 2.09
C LEU A 60 3.71 -10.25 1.25
N GLU A 61 4.12 -11.39 1.82
CA GLU A 61 4.88 -12.40 1.09
C GLU A 61 4.03 -13.14 0.06
N ALA A 62 2.79 -13.48 0.39
CA ALA A 62 1.85 -14.03 -0.58
C ALA A 62 1.60 -13.06 -1.75
N PHE A 63 1.42 -11.76 -1.46
CA PHE A 63 1.32 -10.72 -2.47
C PHE A 63 2.57 -10.70 -3.38
N ASN A 64 3.77 -10.70 -2.78
CA ASN A 64 5.03 -10.64 -3.52
C ASN A 64 5.20 -11.85 -4.46
N HIS A 65 4.87 -13.05 -4.00
CA HIS A 65 4.94 -14.25 -4.84
C HIS A 65 3.90 -14.25 -5.96
N LEU A 66 2.70 -13.71 -5.73
CA LEU A 66 1.72 -13.53 -6.80
C LEU A 66 2.22 -12.53 -7.85
N CYS A 67 2.87 -11.44 -7.45
CA CYS A 67 3.53 -10.53 -8.39
C CYS A 67 4.64 -11.23 -9.20
N GLN A 68 5.49 -12.05 -8.56
CA GLN A 68 6.55 -12.82 -9.24
C GLN A 68 5.98 -13.88 -10.20
N ALA A 69 4.79 -14.39 -9.92
CA ALA A 69 4.04 -15.29 -10.80
C ALA A 69 3.22 -14.55 -11.88
N GLU A 70 3.28 -13.22 -11.92
CA GLU A 70 2.49 -12.35 -12.81
C GLU A 70 0.96 -12.50 -12.63
N GLU A 71 0.52 -12.89 -11.43
CA GLU A 71 -0.89 -13.04 -11.07
C GLU A 71 -1.43 -11.72 -10.48
N TRP A 72 -1.40 -10.65 -11.27
CA TRP A 72 -1.65 -9.28 -10.84
C TRP A 72 -3.03 -9.05 -10.23
N VAL A 73 -4.07 -9.69 -10.78
CA VAL A 73 -5.43 -9.61 -10.25
C VAL A 73 -5.50 -10.21 -8.84
N LYS A 74 -4.87 -11.37 -8.61
CA LYS A 74 -4.82 -12.02 -7.29
C LYS A 74 -3.98 -11.20 -6.30
N ALA A 75 -2.86 -10.64 -6.74
CA ALA A 75 -2.07 -9.73 -5.92
C ALA A 75 -2.89 -8.51 -5.49
N ASN A 76 -3.64 -7.89 -6.41
CA ASN A 76 -4.54 -6.79 -6.06
C ASN A 76 -5.66 -7.23 -5.09
N GLN A 77 -6.20 -8.45 -5.24
CA GLN A 77 -7.19 -8.98 -4.29
C GLN A 77 -6.64 -9.04 -2.87
N ILE A 78 -5.40 -9.53 -2.66
CA ILE A 78 -4.74 -9.50 -1.34
C ILE A 78 -4.61 -8.08 -0.81
N ARG A 79 -4.18 -7.13 -1.64
CA ARG A 79 -4.05 -5.72 -1.23
C ARG A 79 -5.40 -5.12 -0.81
N SER A 80 -6.47 -5.41 -1.54
CA SER A 80 -7.83 -4.92 -1.24
C SER A 80 -8.54 -5.72 -0.15
N LEU A 81 -7.96 -6.82 0.31
CA LEU A 81 -8.62 -7.76 1.21
C LEU A 81 -8.94 -7.09 2.55
N GLN A 82 -10.21 -7.14 2.91
CA GLN A 82 -10.73 -6.69 4.18
C GLN A 82 -10.80 -7.89 5.13
N TYR A 83 -10.28 -7.75 6.34
CA TYR A 83 -10.43 -8.76 7.39
C TYR A 83 -10.72 -8.09 8.72
N TYR A 84 -11.75 -8.57 9.41
CA TYR A 84 -12.11 -8.11 10.75
C TYR A 84 -11.13 -8.72 11.75
N SER A 85 -10.09 -7.97 12.09
CA SER A 85 -9.05 -8.41 13.03
C SER A 85 -9.31 -7.90 14.45
N SER A 86 -9.86 -6.70 14.57
CA SER A 86 -10.18 -5.99 15.82
C SER A 86 -11.38 -5.06 15.57
N PRO A 87 -12.19 -4.74 16.60
CA PRO A 87 -13.22 -3.69 16.54
C PRO A 87 -12.69 -2.33 16.08
N GLU A 88 -11.41 -1.99 16.31
CA GLU A 88 -10.85 -0.70 15.87
C GLU A 88 -10.51 -0.65 14.37
N ASP A 89 -10.34 -1.82 13.74
CA ASP A 89 -9.92 -1.99 12.34
C ASP A 89 -11.03 -2.57 11.45
N GLU A 90 -12.29 -2.20 11.74
CA GLU A 90 -13.48 -2.59 10.97
C GLU A 90 -13.23 -2.52 9.45
N GLY A 91 -13.16 -3.70 8.81
CA GLY A 91 -13.17 -3.84 7.35
C GLY A 91 -12.04 -3.13 6.59
N LEU A 92 -10.94 -2.72 7.23
CA LEU A 92 -9.88 -2.01 6.51
C LEU A 92 -9.07 -2.96 5.62
N SER A 93 -8.92 -2.58 4.35
CA SER A 93 -8.03 -3.29 3.43
C SER A 93 -6.58 -3.27 3.91
N LEU A 94 -5.77 -4.25 3.50
CA LEU A 94 -4.33 -4.31 3.83
C LEU A 94 -3.63 -2.97 3.60
N SER A 95 -3.87 -2.32 2.45
CA SER A 95 -3.28 -1.03 2.11
C SER A 95 -3.73 0.13 3.01
N LEU A 96 -4.95 0.09 3.53
CA LEU A 96 -5.45 1.14 4.45
C LEU A 96 -4.86 0.97 5.85
N ARG A 97 -4.73 -0.28 6.33
CA ARG A 97 -4.08 -0.59 7.62
C ARG A 97 -2.63 -0.12 7.65
N LEU A 98 -1.85 -0.44 6.60
CA LEU A 98 -0.48 0.05 6.48
C LEU A 98 -0.42 1.59 6.58
N GLY A 99 -1.36 2.29 5.96
CA GLY A 99 -1.42 3.75 6.01
C GLY A 99 -1.77 4.29 7.38
N ARG A 100 -2.73 3.67 8.06
CA ARG A 100 -3.14 4.03 9.42
C ARG A 100 -2.00 3.84 10.43
N TRP A 101 -1.19 2.80 10.26
CA TRP A 101 -0.05 2.51 11.11
C TRP A 101 1.25 3.25 10.71
N GLY A 102 1.19 4.10 9.68
CA GLY A 102 2.35 4.89 9.25
C GLY A 102 3.37 4.14 8.37
N TYR A 103 3.07 2.91 7.96
CA TYR A 103 3.89 2.08 7.05
C TYR A 103 3.74 2.54 5.58
N HIS A 104 4.12 3.80 5.33
CA HIS A 104 3.94 4.44 4.03
C HIS A 104 4.95 3.92 2.99
N GLN A 105 6.16 3.54 3.39
CA GLN A 105 7.14 2.92 2.49
C GLN A 105 6.63 1.59 1.93
N GLU A 106 6.05 0.74 2.79
CA GLU A 106 5.48 -0.55 2.39
C GLU A 106 4.28 -0.36 1.48
N LYS A 107 3.42 0.64 1.75
CA LYS A 107 2.35 1.03 0.83
C LYS A 107 2.90 1.39 -0.55
N VAL A 108 3.96 2.20 -0.62
CA VAL A 108 4.58 2.61 -1.90
C VAL A 108 4.99 1.37 -2.69
N VAL A 109 5.73 0.45 -2.07
CA VAL A 109 6.19 -0.78 -2.72
C VAL A 109 5.02 -1.61 -3.27
N LEU A 110 3.93 -1.75 -2.52
CA LEU A 110 2.75 -2.49 -2.98
C LEU A 110 2.11 -1.85 -4.22
N TYR A 111 1.89 -0.53 -4.19
CA TYR A 111 1.21 0.15 -5.29
C TYR A 111 2.07 0.28 -6.53
N GLU A 112 3.38 0.50 -6.40
CA GLU A 112 4.29 0.53 -7.54
C GLU A 112 4.33 -0.81 -8.28
N LYS A 113 4.30 -1.94 -7.55
CA LYS A 113 4.26 -3.27 -8.16
C LYS A 113 3.00 -3.54 -8.98
N LEU A 114 1.86 -2.95 -8.61
CA LEU A 114 0.59 -3.15 -9.31
C LEU A 114 0.37 -2.16 -10.46
N LEU A 115 1.19 -1.12 -10.55
CA LEU A 115 1.00 -0.04 -11.49
C LEU A 115 1.12 -0.49 -12.95
N GLY A 116 0.07 -0.25 -13.74
CA GLY A 116 0.01 -0.66 -15.14
C GLY A 116 -0.26 -2.15 -15.34
N LYS A 117 -0.60 -2.89 -14.28
CA LYS A 117 -0.72 -4.37 -14.32
C LYS A 117 -2.15 -4.89 -14.25
N VAL A 118 -3.11 -4.09 -13.80
CA VAL A 118 -4.50 -4.54 -13.59
C VAL A 118 -5.46 -3.87 -14.57
N ASP A 119 -5.84 -2.62 -14.33
CA ASP A 119 -6.66 -1.83 -15.25
C ASP A 119 -6.43 -0.32 -15.07
N LYS A 120 -6.93 0.49 -16.01
CA LYS A 120 -6.71 1.94 -16.03
C LYS A 120 -7.39 2.70 -14.87
N VAL A 121 -8.54 2.22 -14.39
CA VAL A 121 -9.26 2.87 -13.29
C VAL A 121 -8.52 2.61 -11.98
N LEU A 122 -8.10 1.36 -11.75
CA LEU A 122 -7.27 0.99 -10.61
C LEU A 122 -5.92 1.71 -10.65
N ASP A 123 -5.28 1.85 -11.82
CA ASP A 123 -4.06 2.64 -11.96
C ASP A 123 -4.24 4.10 -11.51
N SER A 124 -5.38 4.72 -11.83
CA SER A 124 -5.69 6.06 -11.34
C SER A 124 -5.79 6.08 -9.82
N ILE A 125 -6.40 5.07 -9.22
CA ILE A 125 -6.51 4.94 -7.76
C ILE A 125 -5.13 4.71 -7.12
N TYR A 126 -4.30 3.84 -7.70
CA TYR A 126 -2.96 3.55 -7.19
C TYR A 126 -2.07 4.79 -7.23
N ARG A 127 -2.18 5.62 -8.27
CA ARG A 127 -1.48 6.91 -8.35
C ARG A 127 -1.91 7.89 -7.27
N ASN A 128 -3.20 7.93 -6.93
CA ASN A 128 -3.68 8.71 -5.80
C ASN A 128 -3.05 8.24 -4.48
N GLU A 129 -3.05 6.92 -4.27
CA GLU A 129 -2.52 6.31 -3.05
C GLU A 129 -1.01 6.47 -2.91
N LEU A 130 -0.26 6.39 -4.03
CA LEU A 130 1.16 6.71 -4.07
C LEU A 130 1.40 8.19 -3.74
N GLY A 131 0.63 9.09 -4.35
CA GLY A 131 0.72 10.53 -4.05
C GLY A 131 0.53 10.82 -2.56
N ASN A 132 -0.51 10.23 -1.96
CA ASN A 132 -0.77 10.33 -0.53
C ASN A 132 0.36 9.70 0.32
N ALA A 133 0.89 8.54 -0.07
CA ALA A 133 1.97 7.90 0.67
C ALA A 133 3.24 8.75 0.66
N TYR A 134 3.65 9.25 -0.51
CA TYR A 134 4.80 10.15 -0.62
C TYR A 134 4.60 11.48 0.11
N TYR A 135 3.37 12.02 0.11
CA TYR A 135 3.03 13.20 0.91
C TYR A 135 3.28 12.95 2.41
N ASN A 136 2.80 11.82 2.94
CA ASN A 136 3.01 11.47 4.35
C ASN A 136 4.49 11.17 4.68
N LEU A 137 5.28 10.75 3.69
CA LEU A 137 6.73 10.60 3.80
C LEU A 137 7.51 11.92 3.69
N GLY A 138 6.82 13.06 3.48
CA GLY A 138 7.47 14.36 3.23
C GLY A 138 8.14 14.48 1.86
N GLN A 139 7.99 13.47 0.98
CA GLN A 139 8.60 13.42 -0.35
C GLN A 139 7.71 14.13 -1.37
N TYR A 140 7.53 15.44 -1.21
CA TYR A 140 6.52 16.20 -1.93
C TYR A 140 6.69 16.21 -3.45
N SER A 141 7.91 16.14 -3.99
CA SER A 141 8.13 16.06 -5.44
C SER A 141 7.51 14.82 -6.05
N HIS A 142 7.66 13.65 -5.41
CA HIS A 142 7.03 12.40 -5.85
C HIS A 142 5.51 12.48 -5.69
N ALA A 143 5.02 13.08 -4.60
CA ALA A 143 3.58 13.27 -4.39
C ALA A 143 2.94 14.09 -5.52
N ILE A 144 3.57 15.19 -5.91
CA ILE A 144 3.14 16.04 -7.04
C ILE A 144 3.13 15.24 -8.34
N GLU A 145 4.19 14.48 -8.61
CA GLU A 145 4.30 13.68 -9.83
C GLU A 145 3.14 12.68 -9.94
N TYR A 146 2.87 11.91 -8.88
CA TYR A 146 1.84 10.88 -8.90
C TYR A 146 0.42 11.44 -9.00
N HIS A 147 0.09 12.51 -8.25
CA HIS A 147 -1.22 13.16 -8.39
C HIS A 147 -1.38 13.82 -9.77
N THR A 148 -0.31 14.41 -10.35
CA THR A 148 -0.36 14.96 -11.70
C THR A 148 -0.60 13.87 -12.75
N LYS A 149 0.07 12.72 -12.62
CA LYS A 149 -0.19 11.56 -13.49
C LYS A 149 -1.63 11.05 -13.34
N GLN A 150 -2.20 11.06 -12.14
CA GLN A 150 -3.61 10.72 -11.91
C GLN A 150 -4.56 11.70 -12.61
N VAL A 151 -4.33 13.01 -12.52
CA VAL A 151 -5.15 14.03 -13.23
C VAL A 151 -5.19 13.73 -14.74
N LYS A 152 -4.03 13.42 -15.33
CA LYS A 152 -3.92 13.09 -16.76
C LYS A 152 -4.70 11.80 -17.09
N LEU A 153 -4.61 10.78 -16.24
CA LEU A 153 -5.26 9.49 -16.46
C LEU A 153 -6.77 9.53 -16.22
N ALA A 154 -7.26 10.40 -15.33
CA ALA A 154 -8.67 10.51 -14.99
C ALA A 154 -9.55 10.92 -16.19
N GLY A 155 -8.98 11.58 -17.21
CA GLY A 155 -9.73 12.05 -18.37
C GLY A 155 -10.93 12.90 -17.97
N SER A 156 -12.14 12.47 -18.36
CA SER A 156 -13.40 13.15 -18.01
C SER A 156 -14.01 12.70 -16.67
N ASN A 157 -13.36 11.78 -15.93
CA ASN A 157 -13.85 11.33 -14.63
C ASN A 157 -13.58 12.41 -13.57
N SER A 158 -14.61 13.23 -13.32
CA SER A 158 -14.55 14.36 -12.38
C SER A 158 -14.20 13.94 -10.95
N LYS A 159 -14.67 12.76 -10.49
CA LYS A 159 -14.39 12.26 -9.15
C LYS A 159 -12.90 11.94 -8.96
N LEU A 160 -12.30 11.21 -9.91
CA LEU A 160 -10.88 10.86 -9.86
C LEU A 160 -10.00 12.11 -10.00
N LYS A 161 -10.40 13.05 -10.86
CA LYS A 161 -9.70 14.33 -11.03
C LYS A 161 -9.78 15.20 -9.78
N GLY A 162 -10.95 15.28 -9.14
CA GLY A 162 -11.16 16.02 -7.90
C GLY A 162 -10.27 15.51 -6.77
N SER A 163 -10.19 14.18 -6.59
CA SER A 163 -9.30 13.55 -5.60
C SER A 163 -7.83 13.92 -5.84
N ALA A 164 -7.38 13.87 -7.09
CA ALA A 164 -6.00 14.20 -7.45
C ALA A 164 -5.66 15.68 -7.19
N LEU A 165 -6.58 16.59 -7.54
CA LEU A 165 -6.43 18.02 -7.31
C LEU A 165 -6.42 18.37 -5.82
N LEU A 166 -7.25 17.70 -5.02
CA LEU A 166 -7.22 17.84 -3.56
C LEU A 166 -5.85 17.40 -3.00
N GLY A 167 -5.33 16.25 -3.46
CA GLY A 167 -3.99 15.78 -3.09
C GLY A 167 -2.90 16.78 -3.43
N LEU A 168 -2.92 17.35 -4.65
CA LEU A 168 -1.99 18.42 -5.05
C LEU A 168 -2.11 19.66 -4.17
N GLY A 169 -3.34 20.09 -3.86
CA GLY A 169 -3.59 21.23 -2.97
C GLY A 169 -2.96 21.03 -1.60
N ASN A 170 -3.13 19.84 -1.01
CA ASN A 170 -2.51 19.49 0.28
C ASN A 170 -0.98 19.53 0.21
N VAL A 171 -0.40 19.00 -0.87
CA VAL A 171 1.06 19.02 -1.05
C VAL A 171 1.59 20.45 -1.16
N TYR A 172 0.98 21.30 -2.00
CA TYR A 172 1.41 22.69 -2.15
C TYR A 172 1.22 23.51 -0.87
N PHE A 173 0.14 23.27 -0.13
CA PHE A 173 -0.07 23.89 1.18
C PHE A 173 1.03 23.50 2.18
N ALA A 174 1.41 22.23 2.24
CA ALA A 174 2.48 21.76 3.11
C ALA A 174 3.85 22.35 2.74
N ILE A 175 4.19 22.42 1.44
CA ILE A 175 5.42 23.08 0.97
C ILE A 175 5.44 24.55 1.40
N GLY A 176 4.34 25.27 1.18
CA GLY A 176 4.21 26.68 1.56
C GLY A 176 4.49 26.90 3.06
N ASN A 177 3.85 26.12 3.92
CA ASN A 177 4.05 26.21 5.37
C ASN A 177 5.48 25.88 5.80
N GLN A 178 6.13 24.88 5.18
CA GLN A 178 7.53 24.58 5.48
C GLN A 178 8.46 25.72 5.07
N THR A 179 8.23 26.33 3.90
CA THR A 179 9.05 27.47 3.47
C THR A 179 8.89 28.68 4.40
N GLU A 180 7.67 28.94 4.90
CA GLU A 180 7.44 30.00 5.89
C GLU A 180 8.08 29.68 7.25
N SER A 181 8.00 28.44 7.73
CA SER A 181 8.67 28.02 8.97
C SER A 181 10.19 28.15 8.88
N LEU A 182 10.80 27.77 7.75
CA LEU A 182 12.23 27.92 7.53
C LEU A 182 12.66 29.38 7.48
N LYS A 183 11.88 30.26 6.82
CA LYS A 183 12.13 31.72 6.84
C LYS A 183 12.09 32.27 8.27
N GLN A 184 11.05 31.91 9.04
CA GLN A 184 10.88 32.36 10.41
C GLN A 184 12.04 31.89 11.31
N ASN A 185 12.42 30.61 11.21
CA ASN A 185 13.55 30.05 11.96
C ASN A 185 14.87 30.75 11.63
N VAL A 186 15.13 31.07 10.35
CA VAL A 186 16.34 31.83 9.96
C VAL A 186 16.30 33.25 10.52
N THR A 187 15.15 33.92 10.50
CA THR A 187 15.01 35.26 11.10
C THR A 187 15.16 35.27 12.62
N ASP A 188 14.75 34.19 13.31
CA ASP A 188 14.88 34.06 14.76
C ASP A 188 16.32 33.70 15.18
N VAL A 189 17.02 32.86 14.39
CA VAL A 189 18.46 32.60 14.59
C VAL A 189 19.31 33.84 14.32
N GLY A 190 18.94 34.66 13.33
CA GLY A 190 19.59 35.96 13.06
C GLY A 190 19.33 37.04 14.11
N ARG A 191 18.40 36.82 15.04
CA ARG A 191 18.05 37.74 16.15
C ARG A 191 18.67 37.35 17.49
N ILE A 192 19.46 36.27 17.56
CA ILE A 192 20.25 35.95 18.74
C ILE A 192 21.35 37.02 18.88
N LYS A 193 21.07 38.05 19.69
CA LYS A 193 21.99 39.14 20.00
C LYS A 193 23.33 38.58 20.50
N PRO A 194 24.47 39.20 20.15
CA PRO A 194 25.73 38.87 20.79
C PRO A 194 25.57 39.15 22.29
N LEU A 195 25.77 38.12 23.10
CA LEU A 195 25.97 38.27 24.54
C LEU A 195 27.25 39.10 24.70
N VAL A 196 27.08 40.32 25.20
CA VAL A 196 28.15 41.22 25.65
C VAL A 196 28.91 40.56 26.78
#